data_AF-A0A842EVV0-F1
#
_entry.id   AF-A0A842EVV0-F1
#
_cell.length_a   1.000
_cell.length_b   1.000
_cell.length_c   1.000
_cell.angle_alpha   90.00
_cell.angle_beta   90.00
_cell.angle_gamma   90.00
#
_symmetry.space_group_name_H-M   'P 1'
#
loop_
_entity.id
_entity.type
_entity.pdbx_description
1 polymer ?
#
loop_
_entity_poly.entity_id
_entity_poly.type
_entity_poly.pdbx_seq_one_letter_code
_entity_poly.pdbx_strand_id
1 'polypeptide(L)'
;MDGEKMFQSYRIIDDVGGLSIYESVDFIFINDSLEAYFKEVKGTVHEFIHELINYPNFYEEYYNDTPKSREYLELAKEAIYREDCSKDELMEFICDGNSSHEEKLFILKALQGQVTEDDIVRLVKHFDSGFLIQNDYLVKELFSLLGKYRNEEVYQLFLDYFSEAVGQDSKVDELITAYFDNYYQ
;
A
#
# COMPACT_ATOMS: atom_id res chain seq x y z
N MET A 1 -1.51 38.73 -19.89
CA MET A 1 -2.24 37.60 -19.29
C MET A 1 -1.69 36.36 -19.97
N ASP A 2 -0.61 35.82 -19.43
CA ASP A 2 -0.13 34.51 -19.87
C ASP A 2 -1.13 33.49 -19.34
N GLY A 3 -1.86 32.84 -20.26
CA GLY A 3 -2.73 31.73 -19.90
C GLY A 3 -1.85 30.63 -19.32
N GLU A 4 -2.18 30.18 -18.11
CA GLU A 4 -1.56 29.01 -17.50
C GLU A 4 -1.61 27.87 -18.52
N LYS A 5 -0.44 27.37 -18.92
CA LYS A 5 -0.35 26.17 -19.73
C LYS A 5 -0.87 25.02 -18.87
N MET A 6 -2.11 24.63 -19.09
CA MET A 6 -2.67 23.40 -18.52
C MET A 6 -1.84 22.23 -19.04
N PHE A 7 -1.22 21.48 -18.14
CA PHE A 7 -0.56 20.23 -18.45
C PHE A 7 -1.62 19.22 -18.89
N GLN A 8 -1.53 18.68 -20.12
CA GLN A 8 -2.62 17.90 -20.73
C GLN A 8 -2.42 16.38 -20.64
N SER A 9 -1.18 15.89 -20.69
CA SER A 9 -0.93 14.45 -20.79
C SER A 9 0.42 14.06 -20.19
N TYR A 10 0.45 12.90 -19.54
CA TYR A 10 1.67 12.22 -19.12
C TYR A 10 2.09 11.20 -20.18
N ARG A 11 3.40 11.09 -20.40
CA ARG A 11 4.00 10.09 -21.29
C ARG A 11 4.88 9.19 -20.44
N ILE A 12 4.51 7.93 -20.33
CA ILE A 12 5.27 6.94 -19.58
C ILE A 12 5.95 6.04 -20.61
N ILE A 13 7.28 5.94 -20.51
CA ILE A 13 8.10 5.04 -21.32
C ILE A 13 8.52 3.91 -20.39
N ASP A 14 8.17 2.68 -20.74
CA ASP A 14 8.61 1.51 -20.00
C ASP A 14 10.10 1.18 -20.26
N ASP A 15 10.61 0.19 -19.53
CA ASP A 15 11.98 -0.29 -19.60
C ASP A 15 12.37 -0.93 -20.94
N VAL A 16 11.41 -1.30 -21.77
CA VAL A 16 11.63 -1.82 -23.14
C VAL A 16 11.41 -0.76 -24.23
N GLY A 17 11.11 0.48 -23.84
CA GLY A 17 10.89 1.61 -24.74
C GLY A 17 9.46 1.73 -25.28
N GLY A 18 8.52 0.96 -24.75
CA GLY A 18 7.09 1.08 -25.02
C GLY A 18 6.55 2.39 -24.45
N LEU A 19 5.78 3.12 -25.28
CA LEU A 19 5.21 4.41 -24.92
C LEU A 19 3.71 4.27 -24.62
N SER A 20 3.33 4.63 -23.39
CA SER A 20 1.94 4.82 -22.98
C SER A 20 1.65 6.31 -22.75
N ILE A 21 0.49 6.77 -23.22
CA ILE A 21 0.04 8.15 -23.06
C ILE A 21 -1.22 8.14 -22.21
N TYR A 22 -1.21 8.95 -21.16
CA TYR A 22 -2.31 9.11 -20.23
C TYR A 22 -2.70 10.58 -20.18
N GLU A 23 -4.00 10.86 -20.08
CA GLU A 23 -4.48 12.21 -19.90
C GLU A 23 -4.21 12.65 -18.46
N SER A 24 -4.08 13.95 -18.21
CA SER A 24 -3.85 14.43 -16.83
C SER A 24 -4.99 14.08 -15.87
N VAL A 25 -6.19 13.87 -16.40
CA VAL A 25 -7.39 13.47 -15.64
C VAL A 25 -7.34 12.02 -15.16
N ASP A 26 -6.40 11.21 -15.68
CA ASP A 26 -6.22 9.81 -15.28
C ASP A 26 -5.41 9.70 -13.96
N PHE A 27 -4.87 10.80 -13.45
CA PHE A 27 -4.06 10.83 -12.23
C PHE A 27 -4.70 11.70 -11.15
N ILE A 28 -4.47 11.29 -9.90
CA ILE A 28 -4.74 12.11 -8.73
C ILE A 28 -3.40 12.68 -8.25
N PHE A 29 -3.37 13.99 -8.04
CA PHE A 29 -2.20 14.66 -7.49
C PHE A 29 -2.24 14.55 -5.96
N ILE A 30 -1.21 13.92 -5.37
CA ILE A 30 -1.14 13.64 -3.93
C ILE A 30 -0.18 14.60 -3.21
N ASN A 31 1.05 14.75 -3.70
CA ASN A 31 2.09 15.55 -3.05
C ASN A 31 3.01 16.23 -4.08
N ASP A 32 3.49 17.45 -3.79
CA ASP A 32 4.55 18.15 -4.56
C ASP A 32 5.94 18.02 -3.91
N SER A 33 6.05 17.43 -2.72
CA SER A 33 7.33 17.17 -2.08
C SER A 33 8.12 16.12 -2.84
N LEU A 34 9.41 16.40 -3.04
CA LEU A 34 10.36 15.47 -3.67
C LEU A 34 11.57 15.21 -2.74
N GLU A 35 11.41 15.46 -1.44
CA GLU A 35 12.52 15.40 -0.48
C GLU A 35 13.14 14.00 -0.35
N ALA A 36 12.34 12.95 -0.49
CA ALA A 36 12.77 11.55 -0.42
C ALA A 36 13.48 11.04 -1.69
N TYR A 37 13.50 11.85 -2.75
CA TYR A 37 13.98 11.44 -4.07
C TYR A 37 15.38 12.00 -4.34
N PHE A 38 16.27 11.13 -4.78
CA PHE A 38 17.53 11.58 -5.35
C PHE A 38 17.29 12.24 -6.70
N LYS A 39 17.75 13.48 -6.84
CA LYS A 39 17.66 14.24 -8.08
C LYS A 39 18.96 14.16 -8.86
N GLU A 40 18.96 13.42 -9.97
CA GLU A 40 20.05 13.49 -10.95
C GLU A 40 19.70 14.52 -12.04
N VAL A 41 20.66 15.38 -12.41
CA VAL A 41 20.47 16.40 -13.45
C VAL A 41 21.39 16.10 -14.62
N LYS A 42 20.81 15.65 -15.74
CA LYS A 42 21.51 15.38 -17.00
C LYS A 42 21.10 16.42 -18.04
N GLY A 43 21.78 17.56 -18.03
CA GLY A 43 21.46 18.70 -18.90
C GLY A 43 20.10 19.32 -18.55
N THR A 44 19.08 19.09 -19.37
CA THR A 44 17.69 19.56 -19.13
C THR A 44 16.78 18.48 -18.56
N VAL A 45 17.29 17.26 -18.41
CA VAL A 45 16.54 16.12 -17.85
C VAL A 45 16.76 16.10 -16.34
N HIS A 46 15.65 16.02 -15.60
CA HIS A 46 15.64 15.78 -14.17
C HIS A 46 15.14 14.35 -13.95
N GLU A 47 15.95 13.53 -13.31
CA GLU A 47 15.60 12.17 -12.91
C GLU A 47 15.41 12.17 -11.39
N PHE A 48 14.28 11.63 -10.95
CA PHE A 48 13.94 11.47 -9.54
C PHE A 48 13.81 9.99 -9.25
N ILE A 49 14.67 9.48 -8.38
CA ILE A 49 14.73 8.05 -8.05
C ILE A 49 14.72 7.93 -6.53
N HIS A 50 13.85 7.08 -5.99
CA HIS A 50 13.81 6.82 -4.55
C HIS A 50 15.16 6.23 -4.09
N GLU A 51 15.69 6.70 -2.96
CA GLU A 51 17.05 6.38 -2.52
C GLU A 51 17.35 4.87 -2.41
N LEU A 52 16.35 4.09 -1.98
CA LEU A 52 16.46 2.63 -1.81
C LEU A 52 16.76 1.87 -3.11
N ILE A 53 16.32 2.38 -4.25
CA ILE A 53 16.53 1.76 -5.57
C ILE A 53 17.56 2.51 -6.42
N ASN A 54 18.11 3.61 -5.89
CA ASN A 54 19.11 4.42 -6.58
C ASN A 54 20.53 3.85 -6.37
N TYR A 55 20.82 2.70 -6.97
CA TYR A 55 22.18 2.15 -6.96
C TYR A 55 22.55 1.48 -8.30
N PRO A 56 23.84 1.47 -8.70
CA PRO A 56 24.27 1.20 -10.08
C PRO A 56 23.75 -0.10 -10.70
N ASN A 57 23.56 -1.16 -9.90
CA ASN A 57 23.20 -2.49 -10.39
C ASN A 57 21.74 -2.86 -10.10
N PHE A 58 20.90 -1.93 -9.64
CA PHE A 58 19.53 -2.23 -9.21
C PHE A 58 18.73 -2.97 -10.29
N TYR A 59 18.67 -2.44 -11.51
CA TYR A 59 17.92 -3.04 -12.61
C TYR A 59 18.42 -4.45 -12.96
N GLU A 60 19.75 -4.63 -13.09
CA GLU A 60 20.33 -5.95 -13.35
C GLU A 60 19.98 -6.94 -12.25
N GLU A 61 20.10 -6.54 -10.98
CA GLU A 61 19.74 -7.39 -9.84
C GLU A 61 18.24 -7.73 -9.83
N TYR A 62 17.39 -6.76 -10.16
CA TYR A 62 15.93 -6.90 -10.20
C TYR A 62 15.48 -7.87 -11.30
N TYR A 63 15.95 -7.69 -12.54
CA TYR A 63 15.62 -8.60 -13.64
C TYR A 63 16.19 -10.01 -13.46
N ASN A 64 17.23 -10.16 -12.63
CA ASN A 64 17.79 -11.46 -12.25
C ASN A 64 17.16 -12.03 -10.95
N ASP A 65 16.03 -11.49 -10.49
CA ASP A 65 15.28 -11.96 -9.32
C ASP A 65 16.10 -11.98 -8.00
N THR A 66 17.09 -11.10 -7.89
CA THR A 66 17.94 -11.02 -6.69
C THR A 66 17.07 -10.63 -5.48
N PRO A 67 17.04 -11.42 -4.39
CA PRO A 67 16.15 -11.17 -3.25
C PRO A 67 16.23 -9.74 -2.69
N LYS A 68 17.44 -9.20 -2.57
CA LYS A 68 17.71 -7.85 -2.06
C LYS A 68 17.03 -6.76 -2.90
N SER A 69 17.15 -6.84 -4.23
CA SER A 69 16.57 -5.83 -5.13
C SER A 69 15.03 -5.81 -5.07
N ARG A 70 14.41 -6.99 -4.94
CA ARG A 70 12.96 -7.10 -4.74
C ARG A 70 12.54 -6.52 -3.41
N GLU A 71 13.24 -6.86 -2.33
CA GLU A 71 12.99 -6.28 -1.00
C GLU A 71 13.11 -4.75 -1.02
N TYR A 72 14.13 -4.20 -1.69
CA TYR A 72 14.32 -2.74 -1.75
C TYR A 72 13.26 -2.04 -2.59
N LEU A 73 12.77 -2.66 -3.66
CA LEU A 73 11.64 -2.13 -4.42
C LEU A 73 10.37 -2.09 -3.56
N GLU A 74 10.09 -3.16 -2.82
CA GLU A 74 8.92 -3.24 -1.95
C GLU A 74 8.99 -2.21 -0.81
N LEU A 75 10.16 -2.03 -0.21
CA LEU A 75 10.40 -0.98 0.79
C LEU A 75 10.28 0.43 0.21
N ALA A 76 10.74 0.65 -1.03
CA ALA A 76 10.57 1.93 -1.71
C ALA A 76 9.09 2.25 -1.98
N LYS A 77 8.31 1.28 -2.47
CA LYS A 77 6.87 1.45 -2.66
C LYS A 77 6.18 1.81 -1.33
N GLU A 78 6.48 1.07 -0.26
CA GLU A 78 5.94 1.34 1.08
C GLU A 78 6.32 2.74 1.59
N ALA A 79 7.58 3.14 1.43
CA ALA A 79 8.08 4.46 1.86
C ALA A 79 7.36 5.59 1.13
N ILE A 80 7.16 5.47 -0.19
CA ILE A 80 6.43 6.46 -0.99
C ILE A 80 5.01 6.65 -0.44
N TYR A 81 4.26 5.58 -0.20
CA TYR A 81 2.92 5.71 0.40
C TYR A 81 2.95 6.35 1.79
N ARG A 82 3.95 6.00 2.61
CA ARG A 82 4.07 6.52 3.99
C ARG A 82 4.46 7.99 4.05
N GLU A 83 5.32 8.43 3.13
CA GLU A 83 5.92 9.76 3.14
C GLU A 83 5.11 10.77 2.33
N ASP A 84 4.49 10.32 1.23
CA ASP A 84 3.79 11.21 0.32
C ASP A 84 2.29 11.27 0.56
N CYS A 85 1.69 10.28 1.22
CA CYS A 85 0.25 10.29 1.52
C CYS A 85 0.00 10.62 3.00
N SER A 86 -1.00 11.44 3.26
CA SER A 86 -1.58 11.59 4.58
C SER A 86 -2.34 10.32 4.99
N LYS A 87 -2.51 10.12 6.30
CA LYS A 87 -3.33 9.03 6.85
C LYS A 87 -4.75 9.04 6.26
N ASP A 88 -5.36 10.20 6.10
CA ASP A 88 -6.73 10.31 5.59
C ASP A 88 -6.82 9.89 4.11
N GLU A 89 -5.83 10.24 3.28
CA GLU A 89 -5.72 9.78 1.89
C GLU A 89 -5.51 8.26 1.80
N LEU A 90 -4.60 7.71 2.62
CA LEU A 90 -4.40 6.27 2.70
C LEU A 90 -5.68 5.54 3.11
N MET A 91 -6.44 6.10 4.05
CA MET A 91 -7.74 5.59 4.48
C MET A 91 -8.81 5.69 3.38
N GLU A 92 -8.73 6.68 2.49
CA GLU A 92 -9.58 6.77 1.31
C GLU A 92 -9.20 5.71 0.28
N PHE A 93 -7.92 5.56 -0.07
CA PHE A 93 -7.44 4.59 -1.06
C PHE A 93 -7.72 3.15 -0.66
N ILE A 94 -7.44 2.78 0.59
CA ILE A 94 -7.69 1.40 1.05
C ILE A 94 -9.18 1.03 1.01
N CYS A 95 -10.04 2.03 1.25
CA CYS A 95 -11.49 1.91 1.26
C CYS A 95 -12.13 2.22 -0.11
N ASP A 96 -11.34 2.52 -1.13
CA ASP A 96 -11.87 2.70 -2.48
C ASP A 96 -12.00 1.34 -3.19
N GLY A 97 -12.86 1.31 -4.21
CA GLY A 97 -13.04 0.14 -5.08
C GLY A 97 -12.03 0.08 -6.23
N ASN A 98 -11.11 1.03 -6.33
CA ASN A 98 -10.26 1.22 -7.50
C ASN A 98 -8.82 0.72 -7.29
N SER A 99 -8.34 0.76 -6.05
CA SER A 99 -7.03 0.28 -5.65
C SER A 99 -6.96 -1.24 -5.83
N SER A 100 -5.94 -1.69 -6.53
CA SER A 100 -5.64 -3.11 -6.70
C SER A 100 -5.29 -3.78 -5.37
N HIS A 101 -5.41 -5.10 -5.30
CA HIS A 101 -5.05 -5.85 -4.09
C HIS A 101 -3.58 -5.65 -3.70
N GLU A 102 -2.68 -5.49 -4.68
CA GLU A 102 -1.26 -5.22 -4.41
C GLU A 102 -1.06 -3.84 -3.78
N GLU A 103 -1.71 -2.80 -4.32
CA GLU A 103 -1.66 -1.45 -3.75
C GLU A 103 -2.20 -1.43 -2.32
N LYS A 104 -3.31 -2.12 -2.07
CA LYS A 104 -3.91 -2.24 -0.73
C LYS A 104 -2.94 -2.83 0.30
N LEU A 105 -2.01 -3.71 -0.09
CA LEU A 105 -0.97 -4.21 0.83
C LEU A 105 0.00 -3.11 1.25
N PHE A 106 0.50 -2.30 0.31
CA PHE A 106 1.40 -1.20 0.63
C PHE A 106 0.71 -0.14 1.47
N ILE A 107 -0.56 0.16 1.17
CA ILE A 107 -1.35 1.10 1.95
C ILE A 107 -1.52 0.61 3.40
N LEU A 108 -1.83 -0.67 3.61
CA LEU A 108 -1.92 -1.24 4.97
C LEU A 108 -0.59 -1.15 5.72
N LYS A 109 0.54 -1.40 5.06
CA LYS A 109 1.87 -1.26 5.65
C LYS A 109 2.22 0.20 5.96
N ALA A 110 1.81 1.14 5.12
CA ALA A 110 1.98 2.58 5.35
C ALA A 110 1.14 3.07 6.54
N LEU A 111 -0.08 2.54 6.71
CA LEU A 111 -1.00 2.85 7.82
C LEU A 111 -0.54 2.30 9.18
N GLN A 112 0.40 1.35 9.22
CA GLN A 112 0.92 0.78 10.47
C GLN A 112 1.45 1.88 11.41
N GLY A 113 0.88 1.96 12.61
CA GLY A 113 1.27 2.94 13.63
C GLY A 113 0.70 4.35 13.45
N GLN A 114 -0.13 4.58 12.43
CA GLN A 114 -0.77 5.88 12.17
C GLN A 114 -2.28 5.89 12.44
N VAL A 115 -2.92 4.71 12.49
CA VAL A 115 -4.39 4.59 12.59
C VAL A 115 -4.92 4.73 14.01
N THR A 116 -6.11 5.32 14.10
CA THR A 116 -6.90 5.49 15.33
C THR A 116 -7.96 4.40 15.47
N GLU A 117 -8.61 4.29 16.63
CA GLU A 117 -9.72 3.34 16.81
C GLU A 117 -10.88 3.59 15.84
N ASP A 118 -11.19 4.85 15.51
CA ASP A 118 -12.23 5.19 14.53
C ASP A 118 -11.86 4.71 13.11
N ASP A 119 -10.57 4.80 12.75
CA ASP A 119 -10.06 4.29 11.47
C ASP A 119 -10.21 2.76 11.41
N ILE A 120 -9.94 2.06 12.52
CA ILE A 120 -10.13 0.61 12.64
C ILE A 120 -11.60 0.22 12.41
N VAL A 121 -12.54 0.93 13.04
CA VAL A 121 -13.97 0.70 12.83
C VAL A 121 -14.35 0.93 11.36
N ARG A 122 -13.77 1.94 10.70
CA ARG A 122 -13.98 2.19 9.27
C ARG A 122 -13.45 1.04 8.40
N LEU A 123 -12.26 0.52 8.68
CA LEU A 123 -11.67 -0.62 7.97
C LEU A 123 -12.54 -1.87 8.12
N VAL A 124 -12.96 -2.20 9.34
CA VAL A 124 -13.82 -3.38 9.59
C VAL A 124 -15.15 -3.28 8.84
N LYS A 125 -15.76 -2.09 8.80
CA LYS A 125 -17.01 -1.88 8.05
C LYS A 125 -16.83 -1.99 6.54
N HIS A 126 -15.64 -1.69 6.03
CA HIS A 126 -15.34 -1.77 4.61
C HIS A 126 -15.02 -3.20 4.16
N PHE A 127 -14.27 -3.95 4.96
CA PHE A 127 -13.84 -5.31 4.63
C PHE A 127 -14.68 -6.35 5.37
N ASP A 128 -15.64 -6.95 4.65
CA ASP A 128 -16.41 -8.07 5.19
C ASP A 128 -15.64 -9.41 5.14
N SER A 129 -16.06 -10.38 5.96
CA SER A 129 -15.41 -11.69 6.04
C SER A 129 -15.44 -12.44 4.72
N GLY A 130 -16.52 -12.36 3.94
CA GLY A 130 -16.66 -13.06 2.66
C GLY A 130 -15.64 -12.59 1.61
N PHE A 131 -15.39 -11.28 1.55
CA PHE A 131 -14.33 -10.69 0.74
C PHE A 131 -12.96 -11.18 1.21
N LEU A 132 -12.71 -11.16 2.52
CA LEU A 132 -11.40 -11.52 3.09
C LEU A 132 -11.05 -12.99 2.90
N ILE A 133 -12.02 -13.91 2.96
CA ILE A 133 -11.83 -15.34 2.69
C ILE A 133 -11.31 -15.58 1.26
N GLN A 134 -11.72 -14.75 0.31
CA GLN A 134 -11.27 -14.86 -1.08
C GLN A 134 -9.90 -14.19 -1.33
N ASN A 135 -9.37 -13.46 -0.34
CA ASN A 135 -8.21 -12.58 -0.48
C ASN A 135 -7.14 -12.87 0.59
N ASP A 136 -6.58 -14.09 0.55
CA ASP A 136 -5.58 -14.59 1.51
C ASP A 136 -4.36 -13.67 1.70
N TYR A 137 -3.93 -12.98 0.64
CA TYR A 137 -2.79 -12.07 0.73
C TYR A 137 -3.10 -10.81 1.54
N LEU A 138 -4.30 -10.24 1.37
CA LEU A 138 -4.71 -9.03 2.08
C LEU A 138 -5.07 -9.31 3.54
N VAL A 139 -5.70 -10.47 3.80
CA VAL A 139 -6.24 -10.78 5.14
C VAL A 139 -5.14 -10.78 6.21
N LYS A 140 -3.94 -11.26 5.87
CA LYS A 140 -2.80 -11.33 6.81
C LYS A 140 -2.36 -9.95 7.27
N GLU A 141 -2.13 -9.04 6.33
CA GLU A 141 -1.70 -7.68 6.66
C GLU A 141 -2.81 -6.89 7.37
N LEU A 142 -4.07 -7.05 6.92
CA LEU A 142 -5.20 -6.41 7.57
C LEU A 142 -5.37 -6.94 9.00
N PHE A 143 -5.36 -8.25 9.23
CA PHE A 143 -5.54 -8.80 10.57
C PHE A 143 -4.36 -8.52 11.49
N SER A 144 -3.14 -8.43 10.94
CA SER A 144 -1.97 -7.95 11.68
C SER A 144 -2.14 -6.50 12.15
N LEU A 145 -2.75 -5.64 11.34
CA LEU A 145 -3.12 -4.27 11.74
C LEU A 145 -4.25 -4.27 12.78
N LEU A 146 -5.38 -4.91 12.47
CA LEU A 146 -6.59 -4.90 13.30
C LEU A 146 -6.36 -5.55 14.67
N GLY A 147 -5.62 -6.65 14.72
CA GLY A 147 -5.37 -7.42 15.94
C GLY A 147 -4.59 -6.67 17.02
N LYS A 148 -4.08 -5.46 16.72
CA LYS A 148 -3.45 -4.57 17.72
C LYS A 148 -4.47 -3.78 18.54
N TYR A 149 -5.74 -3.76 18.13
CA TYR A 149 -6.77 -2.90 18.70
C TYR A 149 -7.86 -3.74 19.33
N ARG A 150 -8.07 -3.61 20.65
CA ARG A 150 -9.13 -4.29 21.38
C ARG A 150 -10.47 -3.61 21.10
N ASN A 151 -11.07 -3.99 19.99
CA ASN A 151 -12.27 -3.38 19.46
C ASN A 151 -13.32 -4.47 19.18
N GLU A 152 -14.58 -4.18 19.50
CA GLU A 152 -15.68 -5.15 19.40
C GLU A 152 -16.00 -5.48 17.94
N GLU A 153 -15.90 -4.50 17.04
CA GLU A 153 -16.07 -4.73 15.61
C GLU A 153 -14.97 -5.65 15.05
N VAL A 154 -13.71 -5.47 15.47
CA VAL A 154 -12.61 -6.40 15.13
C VAL A 154 -12.89 -7.79 15.68
N TYR A 155 -13.36 -7.90 16.93
CA TYR A 155 -13.73 -9.18 17.53
C TYR A 155 -14.79 -9.91 16.71
N GLN A 156 -15.84 -9.20 16.31
CA GLN A 156 -16.91 -9.77 15.49
C GLN A 156 -16.41 -10.18 14.11
N LEU A 157 -15.61 -9.35 13.43
CA LEU A 157 -15.03 -9.70 12.13
C LEU A 157 -14.18 -10.97 12.21
N PHE A 158 -13.34 -11.08 13.24
CA PHE A 158 -12.51 -12.26 13.46
C PHE A 158 -13.35 -13.49 13.74
N LEU A 159 -14.41 -13.36 14.54
CA LEU A 159 -15.34 -14.47 14.82
C LEU A 159 -16.04 -14.94 13.54
N ASP A 160 -16.54 -14.00 12.73
CA ASP A 160 -17.22 -14.29 11.47
C ASP A 160 -16.26 -15.00 10.49
N TYR A 161 -15.05 -14.48 10.31
CA TYR A 161 -14.02 -15.11 9.48
C TYR A 161 -13.67 -16.52 9.96
N PHE A 162 -13.41 -16.68 11.26
CA PHE A 162 -13.01 -17.97 11.84
C PHE A 162 -14.12 -19.03 11.73
N SER A 163 -15.39 -18.61 11.80
CA SER A 163 -16.52 -19.52 11.67
C SER A 163 -16.63 -20.20 10.31
N GLU A 164 -16.07 -19.58 9.26
CA GLU A 164 -16.16 -20.06 7.88
C GLU A 164 -14.82 -20.56 7.32
N ALA A 165 -13.69 -20.00 7.78
CA ALA A 165 -12.37 -20.19 7.15
C ALA A 165 -11.28 -20.73 8.09
N VAL A 166 -11.63 -21.18 9.30
CA VAL A 166 -10.65 -21.84 10.19
C VAL A 166 -9.95 -23.01 9.50
N GLY A 167 -8.63 -23.09 9.66
CA GLY A 167 -7.79 -24.13 9.07
C GLY A 167 -7.41 -23.90 7.62
N GLN A 168 -7.85 -22.80 6.98
CA GLN A 168 -7.42 -22.44 5.63
C GLN A 168 -6.01 -21.83 5.62
N ASP A 169 -5.67 -21.00 6.61
CA ASP A 169 -4.33 -20.45 6.79
C ASP A 169 -3.92 -20.42 8.27
N SER A 170 -2.90 -21.21 8.62
CA SER A 170 -2.48 -21.38 10.01
C SER A 170 -1.92 -20.10 10.64
N LYS A 171 -1.33 -19.18 9.85
CA LYS A 171 -0.79 -17.92 10.38
C LYS A 171 -1.91 -16.95 10.70
N VAL A 172 -2.95 -16.91 9.86
CA VAL A 172 -4.15 -16.12 10.11
C VAL A 172 -4.86 -16.66 11.35
N ASP A 173 -4.96 -17.99 11.48
CA ASP A 173 -5.57 -18.62 12.66
C ASP A 173 -4.81 -18.30 13.95
N GLU A 174 -3.47 -18.30 13.90
CA GLU A 174 -2.62 -17.90 15.02
C GLU A 174 -2.83 -16.43 15.42
N LEU A 175 -2.95 -15.52 14.44
CA LEU A 175 -3.24 -14.10 14.71
C LEU A 175 -4.59 -13.90 15.42
N ILE A 176 -5.63 -14.58 14.93
CA ILE A 176 -6.98 -14.49 15.50
C ILE A 176 -7.02 -15.12 16.91
N THR A 177 -6.39 -16.29 17.09
CA THR A 177 -6.34 -16.95 18.39
C THR A 177 -5.61 -16.09 19.41
N ALA A 178 -4.45 -15.54 19.04
CA ALA A 178 -3.70 -14.62 19.88
C ALA A 178 -4.51 -13.36 20.24
N TYR A 179 -5.32 -12.85 19.31
CA TYR A 179 -6.24 -11.74 19.60
C TYR A 179 -7.26 -12.11 20.67
N PHE A 180 -7.97 -13.24 20.52
CA PHE A 180 -8.99 -13.67 21.47
C PHE A 180 -8.43 -13.97 22.87
N ASP A 181 -7.27 -14.62 22.94
CA ASP A 181 -6.61 -14.93 24.22
C ASP A 181 -6.27 -13.66 25.01
N ASN A 182 -5.94 -12.58 24.31
CA ASN A 182 -5.52 -11.31 24.89
C ASN A 182 -6.63 -10.26 24.99
N TYR A 183 -7.84 -10.53 24.49
CA TYR A 183 -8.91 -9.52 24.38
C TYR A 183 -9.37 -9.01 25.75
N TYR A 184 -9.52 -9.91 26.73
CA TYR A 184 -10.02 -9.61 28.07
C TYR A 184 -8.93 -9.41 29.14
N GLN A 185 -7.65 -9.55 28.79
CA GLN A 185 -6.53 -9.45 29.74
C GLN A 185 -6.14 -8.02 30.04
#